data_AF-A0AAV7HB48-F1
#
_entry.id   AF-A0AAV7HB48-F1
#
_cell.length_a   1.000
_cell.length_b   1.000
_cell.length_c   1.000
_cell.angle_alpha   90.00
_cell.angle_beta   90.00
_cell.angle_gamma   90.00
#
_symmetry.space_group_name_H-M   'P 1'
#
loop_
_entity.id
_entity.type
_entity.pdbx_description
1 polymer ?
#
loop_
_entity_poly.entity_id
_entity_poly.type
_entity_poly.pdbx_seq_one_letter_code
_entity_poly.pdbx_strand_id
1 'polypeptide(L)'
;MSNQEIIFETIRQKVLATPLQVRLQYGHPDVSDRNFHIIRGGLSKASHVINLSEDIFVGFNSTLRQRNITHHEYIQVRKGRDVGLNQISLFEAKVACSNGEQMLSRDIYRSGHQFDFFRMLFYYFTTVGFYVSSMVVVIIVHLFLYGKPYLSLSGLETAIMKRALMRGNNPLKATMASQSAV
;
A
#
# COMPACT_ATOMS: atom_id res chain seq x y z
N MET A 1 23.97 4.74 8.83
CA MET A 1 22.57 4.36 8.58
C MET A 1 22.50 3.84 7.17
N SER A 2 21.77 2.76 6.92
CA SER A 2 21.55 2.36 5.53
C SER A 2 20.64 3.40 4.87
N ASN A 3 20.79 3.61 3.56
CA ASN A 3 19.96 4.60 2.84
C ASN A 3 18.46 4.27 2.95
N GLN A 4 18.12 2.99 3.04
CA GLN A 4 16.74 2.50 3.19
C GLN A 4 16.11 2.97 4.52
N GLU A 5 16.87 2.95 5.61
CA GLU A 5 16.42 3.40 6.93
C GLU A 5 16.14 4.91 6.96
N ILE A 6 17.03 5.72 6.37
CA ILE A 6 16.87 7.18 6.32
C ILE A 6 15.58 7.55 5.56
N ILE A 7 15.31 6.85 4.46
CA ILE A 7 14.11 7.10 3.66
C ILE A 7 12.85 6.70 4.44
N PHE A 8 12.83 5.49 5.01
CA PHE A 8 11.62 4.92 5.61
C PHE A 8 11.29 5.52 6.99
N GLU A 9 12.27 5.62 7.90
CA GLU A 9 12.05 6.01 9.30
C GLU A 9 12.14 7.52 9.54
N THR A 10 12.87 8.24 8.68
CA THR A 10 13.13 9.68 8.87
C THR A 10 12.40 10.53 7.83
N ILE A 11 12.76 10.45 6.55
CA ILE A 11 12.27 11.41 5.53
C ILE A 11 10.76 11.25 5.34
N ARG A 12 10.29 10.01 5.12
CA ARG A 12 8.86 9.73 4.94
C ARG A 12 8.05 10.16 6.16
N GLN A 13 8.51 9.82 7.36
CA GLN A 13 7.80 10.15 8.60
C GLN A 13 7.73 11.66 8.87
N LYS A 14 8.81 12.41 8.55
CA LYS A 14 8.83 13.88 8.66
C LYS A 14 7.79 14.53 7.76
N VAL A 15 7.74 14.14 6.48
CA VAL A 15 6.77 14.67 5.51
C VAL A 15 5.33 14.38 5.93
N LEU A 16 5.07 13.18 6.48
CA LEU A 16 3.73 12.80 6.96
C LEU A 16 3.33 13.54 8.23
N ALA A 17 4.27 13.86 9.12
CA ALA A 17 4.00 14.61 10.34
C ALA A 17 3.77 16.10 10.06
N THR A 18 4.69 16.74 9.32
CA THR A 18 4.66 18.18 9.04
C THR A 18 5.10 18.41 7.59
N PRO A 19 4.27 19.02 6.72
CA PRO A 19 3.05 19.78 7.01
C PRO A 19 1.73 18.99 6.97
N LEU A 20 1.74 17.72 6.55
CA LEU A 20 0.51 17.02 6.15
C LEU A 20 -0.37 16.53 7.31
N GLN A 21 0.22 16.23 8.47
CA GLN A 21 -0.50 15.73 9.67
C GLN A 21 -1.31 14.44 9.42
N VAL A 22 -0.86 13.57 8.51
CA VAL A 22 -1.50 12.28 8.16
C VAL A 22 -0.69 11.07 8.60
N ARG A 23 0.26 11.27 9.50
CA ARG A 23 1.15 10.22 10.01
C ARG A 23 0.37 9.22 10.86
N LEU A 24 0.37 7.95 10.43
CA LEU A 24 -0.11 6.82 11.20
C LEU A 24 1.12 6.09 11.75
N GLN A 25 1.39 6.27 13.05
CA GLN A 25 2.50 5.70 13.82
C GLN A 25 2.86 4.28 13.34
N TYR A 26 3.90 4.12 12.52
CA TYR A 26 4.31 2.83 11.94
C TYR A 26 5.84 2.76 11.84
N GLY A 27 6.41 1.66 12.31
CA GLY A 27 7.86 1.38 12.22
C GLY A 27 8.73 2.12 13.24
N HIS A 28 8.46 3.41 13.46
CA HIS A 28 9.26 4.25 14.36
C HIS A 28 8.91 4.00 15.83
N PRO A 29 9.89 3.88 16.75
CA PRO A 29 9.65 3.86 18.20
C PRO A 29 9.21 5.24 18.68
N ASP A 30 7.96 5.61 18.37
CA ASP A 30 7.36 6.85 18.85
C ASP A 30 6.88 6.70 20.29
N VAL A 31 6.97 7.80 21.04
CA VAL A 31 6.40 7.91 22.37
C VAL A 31 4.94 8.35 22.23
N SER A 32 4.02 7.54 22.75
CA SER A 32 2.59 7.88 22.81
C SER A 32 2.23 8.50 24.16
N ASP A 33 1.36 9.52 24.15
CA ASP A 33 0.83 10.11 25.38
C ASP A 33 -0.09 9.10 26.10
N ARG A 34 0.39 8.58 27.23
CA ARG A 34 -0.31 7.57 28.03
C ARG A 34 -1.67 8.05 28.50
N ASN A 35 -1.76 9.29 28.99
CA ASN A 35 -3.00 9.80 29.59
C ASN A 35 -4.09 9.92 28.52
N PHE A 36 -3.74 10.41 27.35
CA PHE A 36 -4.67 10.51 26.22
C PHE A 36 -5.24 9.15 25.79
N HIS A 37 -4.38 8.14 25.67
CA HIS A 37 -4.82 6.83 25.20
C HIS A 37 -5.60 6.06 26.26
N ILE A 38 -5.21 6.11 27.54
CA ILE A 38 -5.95 5.44 28.62
C ILE A 38 -7.37 5.98 28.75
N ILE A 39 -7.52 7.31 28.81
CA ILE A 39 -8.83 7.95 29.04
C ILE A 39 -9.78 7.75 27.86
N ARG A 40 -9.24 7.57 26.65
CA ARG A 40 -10.05 7.49 25.42
C ARG A 40 -10.25 6.07 24.88
N GLY A 41 -9.92 5.02 25.64
CA GLY A 41 -10.24 3.64 25.25
C GLY A 41 -9.09 2.88 24.56
N GLY A 42 -7.84 3.21 24.91
CA GLY A 42 -6.65 2.45 24.56
C GLY A 42 -5.85 3.00 23.37
N LEU A 43 -4.70 2.36 23.14
CA LEU A 43 -3.78 2.62 22.03
C LEU A 43 -4.34 2.02 20.73
N SER A 44 -4.49 0.70 20.71
CA SER A 44 -4.79 -0.07 19.50
C SER A 44 -5.90 -1.10 19.73
N LYS A 45 -6.31 -1.78 18.65
CA LYS A 45 -7.26 -2.88 18.66
C LYS A 45 -6.50 -4.20 18.85
N ALA A 46 -6.73 -4.89 19.97
CA ALA A 46 -6.07 -6.15 20.27
C ALA A 46 -6.61 -7.28 19.38
N SER A 47 -5.87 -7.68 18.36
CA SER A 47 -6.06 -8.97 17.69
C SER A 47 -4.77 -9.43 17.04
N HIS A 48 -4.29 -10.60 17.45
CA HIS A 48 -3.06 -11.20 16.90
C HIS A 48 -3.22 -11.63 15.43
N VAL A 49 -4.47 -11.75 14.94
CA VAL A 49 -4.78 -12.29 13.60
C VAL A 49 -5.43 -11.25 12.67
N ILE A 50 -6.26 -10.34 13.21
CA ILE A 50 -7.11 -9.44 12.39
C ILE A 50 -6.64 -7.97 12.46
N ASN A 51 -5.74 -7.64 13.39
CA ASN A 51 -5.20 -6.28 13.50
C ASN A 51 -3.67 -6.36 13.58
N LEU A 52 -3.04 -7.03 12.62
CA LEU A 52 -1.61 -7.35 12.66
C LEU A 52 -0.71 -6.10 12.75
N SER A 53 -1.17 -4.97 12.21
CA SER A 53 -0.48 -3.66 12.34
C SER A 53 -1.12 -2.80 13.42
N GLU A 54 -0.98 -3.26 14.66
CA GLU A 54 -1.50 -2.58 15.85
C GLU A 54 -1.08 -1.11 15.91
N ASP A 55 0.13 -0.80 15.48
CA ASP A 55 0.74 0.52 15.44
C ASP A 55 -0.03 1.48 14.52
N ILE A 56 -0.49 1.02 13.35
CA ILE A 56 -1.31 1.84 12.44
C ILE A 56 -2.67 2.17 13.08
N PHE A 57 -3.27 1.24 13.83
CA PHE A 57 -4.53 1.49 14.53
C PHE A 57 -4.40 2.51 15.68
N VAL A 58 -3.21 2.64 16.28
CA VAL A 58 -2.91 3.78 17.18
C VAL A 58 -2.99 5.10 16.41
N GLY A 59 -2.47 5.10 15.18
CA GLY A 59 -2.59 6.19 14.21
C GLY A 59 -4.02 6.62 13.97
N PHE A 60 -4.87 5.66 13.60
CA PHE A 60 -6.30 5.89 13.35
C PHE A 60 -7.02 6.46 14.56
N ASN A 61 -6.86 5.83 15.72
CA ASN A 61 -7.53 6.26 16.95
C ASN A 61 -7.10 7.67 17.37
N SER A 62 -5.82 8.01 17.21
CA SER A 62 -5.32 9.36 17.53
C SER A 62 -5.91 10.40 16.58
N THR A 63 -5.87 10.13 15.28
CA THR A 63 -6.32 11.07 14.25
C THR A 63 -7.83 11.30 14.31
N LEU A 64 -8.62 10.22 14.44
CA LEU A 64 -10.09 10.30 14.58
C LEU A 64 -10.53 11.10 15.81
N ARG A 65 -9.68 11.15 16.84
CA ARG A 65 -9.88 11.90 18.08
C ARG A 65 -9.26 13.30 18.04
N GLN A 66 -8.94 13.78 16.84
CA GLN A 66 -8.39 15.12 16.54
C GLN A 66 -7.02 15.36 17.17
N ARG A 67 -6.23 14.31 17.38
CA ARG A 67 -4.84 14.43 17.83
C ARG A 67 -3.90 14.13 16.67
N ASN A 68 -2.92 15.00 16.49
CA ASN A 68 -1.87 14.83 15.49
C ASN A 68 -0.70 14.03 16.07
N ILE A 69 -0.12 13.18 15.23
CA ILE A 69 1.08 12.41 15.56
C ILE A 69 2.29 13.16 15.02
N THR A 70 3.08 13.73 15.93
CA THR A 70 4.34 14.41 15.61
C THR A 70 5.45 13.40 15.40
N HIS A 71 6.48 13.77 14.63
CA HIS A 71 7.71 13.00 14.48
C HIS A 71 8.78 13.59 15.39
N HIS A 72 9.39 12.76 16.23
CA HIS A 72 10.44 13.16 17.16
C HIS A 72 11.58 12.15 17.14
N GLU A 73 12.79 12.59 16.81
CA GLU A 73 13.99 11.75 16.70
C GLU A 73 14.77 11.63 18.03
N TYR A 74 14.09 11.65 19.18
CA TYR A 74 14.78 11.63 20.49
C TYR A 74 15.47 10.30 20.79
N ILE A 75 14.99 9.20 20.20
CA ILE A 75 15.44 7.84 20.53
C ILE A 75 15.68 7.06 19.22
N GLN A 76 16.95 6.85 18.88
CA GLN A 76 17.32 5.95 17.78
C GLN A 76 17.47 4.51 18.29
N VAL A 77 16.34 3.89 18.67
CA VAL A 77 16.31 2.45 18.94
C VAL A 77 15.97 1.74 17.63
N ARG A 78 16.90 0.90 17.17
CA ARG A 78 16.75 0.19 15.90
C ARG A 78 16.26 -1.22 16.17
N LYS A 79 15.20 -1.65 15.48
CA LYS A 79 14.91 -3.07 15.33
C LYS A 79 15.83 -3.59 14.23
N GLY A 80 16.91 -4.28 14.61
CA GLY A 80 17.67 -5.07 13.65
C GLY A 80 16.73 -6.12 13.06
N ARG A 81 16.39 -5.96 11.78
CA ARG A 81 15.63 -6.95 11.01
C ARG A 81 16.56 -7.47 9.92
N ASP A 82 16.59 -8.78 9.71
CA ASP A 82 17.40 -9.30 8.62
C ASP A 82 16.74 -8.91 7.29
N VAL A 83 17.55 -8.42 6.37
CA VAL A 83 17.10 -7.95 5.05
C VAL A 83 17.11 -9.11 4.04
N GLY A 84 16.93 -10.34 4.52
CA GLY A 84 16.82 -11.53 3.68
C GLY A 84 15.48 -11.56 2.95
N LEU A 85 15.47 -12.06 1.71
CA LEU A 85 14.26 -12.09 0.86
C LEU A 85 13.05 -12.70 1.56
N ASN A 86 13.23 -13.79 2.32
CA ASN A 86 12.14 -14.43 3.04
C ASN A 86 11.55 -13.51 4.13
N GLN A 87 12.39 -12.80 4.88
CA GLN A 87 11.92 -11.87 5.92
C GLN A 87 11.26 -10.63 5.32
N ILE A 88 11.80 -10.11 4.20
CA ILE A 88 11.17 -9.00 3.47
C ILE A 88 9.79 -9.42 2.96
N SER A 89 9.67 -10.60 2.36
CA SER A 89 8.39 -11.12 1.85
C SER A 89 7.35 -11.26 2.96
N LEU A 90 7.73 -11.83 4.10
CA LEU A 90 6.82 -11.94 5.26
C LEU A 90 6.43 -10.56 5.83
N PHE A 91 7.38 -9.62 5.86
CA PHE A 91 7.08 -8.25 6.28
C PHE A 91 6.09 -7.57 5.33
N GLU A 92 6.35 -7.63 4.03
CA GLU A 92 5.48 -7.06 3.01
C GLU A 92 4.08 -7.70 3.03
N ALA A 93 3.99 -9.03 3.16
CA ALA A 93 2.74 -9.74 3.31
C ALA A 93 1.95 -9.25 4.54
N LYS A 94 2.62 -9.04 5.68
CA LYS A 94 1.99 -8.48 6.89
C LYS A 94 1.43 -7.08 6.62
N VAL A 95 2.19 -6.21 5.95
CA VAL A 95 1.74 -4.84 5.64
C VAL A 95 0.57 -4.86 4.65
N ALA A 96 0.64 -5.70 3.62
CA ALA A 96 -0.41 -5.84 2.62
C ALA A 96 -1.73 -6.35 3.22
N CYS A 97 -1.69 -7.42 4.02
CA CYS A 97 -2.87 -7.94 4.71
C CYS A 97 -3.52 -6.87 5.59
N SER A 98 -2.72 -6.12 6.35
CA SER A 98 -3.24 -5.07 7.21
C SER A 98 -3.88 -3.91 6.43
N ASN A 99 -3.32 -3.52 5.28
CA ASN A 99 -3.96 -2.51 4.44
C ASN A 99 -5.28 -3.02 3.83
N GLY A 100 -5.37 -4.32 3.54
CA GLY A 100 -6.63 -4.96 3.15
C GLY A 100 -7.71 -4.89 4.24
N GLU A 101 -7.34 -5.18 5.49
CA GLU A 101 -8.24 -5.03 6.65
C GLU A 101 -8.66 -3.58 6.87
N GLN A 102 -7.73 -2.64 6.70
CA GLN A 102 -8.01 -1.22 6.81
C GLN A 102 -9.02 -0.77 5.75
N MET A 103 -8.93 -1.28 4.52
CA MET A 103 -9.89 -0.99 3.45
C MET A 103 -11.33 -1.40 3.81
N LEU A 104 -11.48 -2.49 4.57
CA LEU A 104 -12.77 -2.94 5.09
C LEU A 104 -13.20 -2.19 6.37
N SER A 105 -12.28 -1.46 7.01
CA SER A 105 -12.55 -0.78 8.28
C SER A 105 -13.35 0.52 8.08
N ARG A 106 -14.29 0.75 9.01
CA ARG A 106 -15.01 2.03 9.14
C ARG A 106 -14.10 3.20 9.53
N ASP A 107 -12.90 2.91 10.03
CA ASP A 107 -11.95 3.95 10.47
C ASP A 107 -11.43 4.76 9.29
N ILE A 108 -11.19 4.12 8.13
CA ILE A 108 -10.81 4.83 6.89
C ILE A 108 -11.94 5.73 6.43
N TYR A 109 -13.17 5.23 6.40
CA TYR A 109 -14.33 6.01 6.01
C TYR A 109 -14.48 7.27 6.88
N ARG A 110 -14.34 7.13 8.20
CA ARG A 110 -14.42 8.25 9.15
C ARG A 110 -13.24 9.21 9.02
N SER A 111 -12.03 8.69 8.81
CA SER A 111 -10.83 9.52 8.66
C SER A 111 -10.89 10.35 7.37
N GLY A 112 -11.40 9.75 6.28
CA GLY A 112 -11.60 10.44 5.01
C GLY A 112 -12.54 11.65 5.11
N HIS A 113 -13.55 11.61 5.99
CA HIS A 113 -14.44 12.75 6.21
C HIS A 113 -13.80 13.90 6.99
N GLN A 114 -12.70 13.66 7.70
CA GLN A 114 -12.00 14.69 8.50
C GLN A 114 -10.87 15.36 7.74
N PHE A 115 -10.44 14.81 6.60
CA PHE A 115 -9.28 15.30 5.86
C PHE A 115 -9.65 16.25 4.71
N ASP A 116 -8.87 17.32 4.57
CA ASP A 116 -8.87 18.16 3.37
C ASP A 116 -8.40 17.37 2.14
N PHE A 117 -8.74 17.85 0.94
CA PHE A 117 -8.40 17.19 -0.33
C PHE A 117 -6.95 16.71 -0.43
N PHE A 118 -5.98 17.57 -0.10
CA PHE A 118 -4.55 17.21 -0.15
C PHE A 118 -4.20 16.13 0.88
N ARG A 119 -4.71 16.26 2.12
CA ARG A 119 -4.48 15.26 3.17
C ARG A 119 -5.09 13.93 2.77
N MET A 120 -6.29 13.93 2.19
CA MET A 120 -6.97 12.73 1.69
C MET A 120 -6.18 12.08 0.55
N LEU A 121 -5.61 12.86 -0.37
CA LEU A 121 -4.80 12.35 -1.47
C LEU A 121 -3.51 11.65 -0.96
N PHE A 122 -2.77 12.31 -0.06
CA PHE A 122 -1.58 11.72 0.55
C PHE A 122 -1.92 10.50 1.40
N TYR A 123 -3.03 10.57 2.15
CA TYR A 123 -3.55 9.47 2.92
C TYR A 123 -3.85 8.25 2.04
N TYR A 124 -4.49 8.45 0.88
CA TYR A 124 -4.74 7.41 -0.11
C TYR A 124 -3.44 6.78 -0.62
N PHE A 125 -2.46 7.59 -1.07
CA PHE A 125 -1.22 7.06 -1.63
C PHE A 125 -0.33 6.33 -0.61
N THR A 126 -0.39 6.73 0.66
CA THR A 126 0.50 6.19 1.70
C THR A 126 -0.06 4.96 2.40
N THR A 127 -1.38 4.73 2.30
CA THR A 127 -2.08 3.59 2.87
C THR A 127 -2.64 2.70 1.75
N VAL A 128 -3.95 2.68 1.55
CA VAL A 128 -4.68 1.72 0.72
C VAL A 128 -4.35 1.83 -0.78
N GLY A 129 -4.17 3.04 -1.29
CA GLY A 129 -4.03 3.29 -2.73
C GLY A 129 -2.84 2.58 -3.34
N PHE A 130 -1.68 2.61 -2.67
CA PHE A 130 -0.48 1.91 -3.14
C PHE A 130 -0.70 0.39 -3.31
N TYR A 131 -1.37 -0.25 -2.35
CA TYR A 131 -1.62 -1.69 -2.37
C TYR A 131 -2.71 -2.07 -3.38
N VAL A 132 -3.74 -1.23 -3.56
CA VAL A 132 -4.76 -1.42 -4.60
C VAL A 132 -4.13 -1.33 -5.99
N SER A 133 -3.32 -0.31 -6.26
CA SER A 133 -2.61 -0.18 -7.53
C SER A 133 -1.68 -1.36 -7.78
N SER A 134 -0.94 -1.81 -6.76
CA SER A 134 -0.06 -2.98 -6.86
C SER A 134 -0.85 -4.25 -7.18
N MET A 135 -2.00 -4.47 -6.54
CA MET A 135 -2.88 -5.62 -6.84
C MET A 135 -3.36 -5.61 -8.29
N VAL A 136 -3.80 -4.45 -8.80
CA VAL A 136 -4.26 -4.30 -10.19
C VAL A 136 -3.13 -4.63 -11.16
N VAL A 137 -1.91 -4.13 -10.92
CA VAL A 137 -0.74 -4.44 -11.75
C VAL A 137 -0.46 -5.94 -11.75
N VAL A 138 -0.47 -6.58 -10.58
CA VAL A 138 -0.24 -8.04 -10.47
C VAL A 138 -1.30 -8.81 -11.25
N ILE A 139 -2.59 -8.43 -11.16
CA ILE A 139 -3.67 -9.08 -11.91
C ILE A 139 -3.47 -8.91 -13.43
N ILE A 140 -3.13 -7.72 -13.89
CA ILE A 140 -2.85 -7.47 -15.32
C ILE A 140 -1.69 -8.33 -15.81
N VAL A 141 -0.62 -8.43 -15.02
CA VAL A 141 0.53 -9.29 -15.33
C VAL A 141 0.13 -10.76 -15.38
N HIS A 142 -0.68 -11.24 -14.44
CA HIS A 142 -1.16 -12.63 -14.45
C HIS A 142 -2.07 -12.91 -15.65
N LEU A 143 -3.02 -12.01 -15.95
CA LEU A 143 -3.88 -12.12 -17.13
C LEU A 143 -3.05 -12.12 -18.42
N PHE A 144 -1.98 -11.33 -18.49
CA PHE A 144 -1.09 -11.32 -19.64
C PHE A 144 -0.28 -12.62 -19.72
N LEU A 145 0.32 -13.06 -18.61
CA LEU A 145 1.17 -14.24 -18.54
C LEU A 145 0.43 -15.53 -18.91
N TYR A 146 -0.81 -15.70 -18.44
CA TYR A 146 -1.63 -16.88 -18.74
C TYR A 146 -2.49 -16.72 -19.99
N GLY A 147 -3.00 -15.51 -20.25
CA GLY A 147 -3.83 -15.22 -21.42
C GLY A 147 -3.06 -15.35 -22.72
N LYS A 148 -1.76 -15.02 -22.74
CA LYS A 148 -0.91 -15.11 -23.93
C LYS A 148 -0.69 -16.54 -24.45
N PRO A 149 -0.18 -17.49 -23.65
CA PRO A 149 -0.04 -18.87 -24.11
C PRO A 149 -1.40 -19.48 -24.45
N TYR A 150 -2.47 -19.12 -23.74
CA TYR A 150 -3.82 -19.54 -24.10
C TYR A 150 -4.25 -19.05 -25.49
N LEU A 151 -3.97 -17.77 -25.83
CA LEU A 151 -4.31 -17.20 -27.14
C LEU A 151 -3.52 -17.84 -28.28
N SER A 152 -2.24 -18.14 -28.05
CA SER A 152 -1.35 -18.78 -29.00
C SER A 152 -1.74 -20.26 -29.23
N LEU A 153 -1.94 -21.03 -28.16
CA LEU A 153 -2.26 -22.46 -28.24
C LEU A 153 -3.68 -22.74 -28.76
N SER A 154 -4.65 -21.87 -28.48
CA SER A 154 -6.03 -22.03 -28.97
C SER A 154 -6.20 -21.67 -30.45
N GLY A 155 -5.17 -21.12 -31.10
CA GLY A 155 -5.27 -20.60 -32.47
C GLY A 155 -6.16 -19.36 -32.59
N LEU A 156 -6.64 -18.78 -31.47
CA LEU A 156 -7.47 -17.58 -31.48
C LEU A 156 -6.70 -16.38 -32.03
N GLU A 157 -5.40 -16.32 -31.79
CA GLU A 157 -4.51 -15.29 -32.32
C GLU A 157 -4.51 -15.26 -33.86
N THR A 158 -4.42 -16.42 -34.51
CA THR A 158 -4.44 -16.50 -35.99
C THR A 158 -5.82 -16.14 -36.56
N ALA A 159 -6.90 -16.52 -35.86
CA ALA A 159 -8.27 -16.14 -36.22
C ALA A 159 -8.50 -14.63 -36.10
N ILE A 160 -7.98 -14.00 -35.04
CA ILE A 160 -8.04 -12.54 -34.83
C ILE A 160 -7.24 -11.81 -35.92
N MET A 161 -6.03 -12.29 -36.23
CA MET A 161 -5.18 -11.73 -37.29
C MET A 161 -5.85 -11.81 -38.67
N LYS A 162 -6.49 -12.94 -39.01
CA LYS A 162 -7.22 -13.11 -40.27
C LYS A 162 -8.39 -12.13 -40.37
N ARG A 163 -9.14 -11.93 -39.28
CA ARG A 163 -10.24 -10.94 -39.22
C ARG A 163 -9.73 -9.50 -39.31
N ALA A 164 -8.62 -9.17 -38.65
CA ALA A 164 -8.01 -7.84 -38.73
C ALA A 164 -7.57 -7.50 -40.15
N LEU A 165 -7.03 -8.49 -40.88
CA LEU A 165 -6.61 -8.36 -42.26
C LEU A 165 -7.81 -8.16 -43.21
N MET A 166 -8.91 -8.90 -43.01
CA MET A 166 -10.15 -8.71 -43.78
C MET A 166 -10.81 -7.33 -43.54
N ARG A 167 -10.67 -6.77 -42.34
CA ARG A 167 -11.21 -5.43 -41.99
C ARG A 167 -10.24 -4.27 -42.30
N GLY A 168 -9.02 -4.53 -42.76
CA GLY A 168 -8.01 -3.50 -43.02
C GLY A 168 -7.57 -2.73 -41.76
N ASN A 169 -7.63 -3.34 -40.57
CA ASN A 169 -7.39 -2.65 -39.30
C ASN A 169 -5.89 -2.67 -38.93
N ASN A 170 -5.13 -1.74 -39.53
CA ASN A 170 -3.69 -1.58 -39.34
C ASN A 170 -3.21 -1.46 -37.88
N PRO A 171 -3.88 -0.72 -36.96
CA PRO A 171 -3.41 -0.62 -35.58
C PRO A 171 -3.51 -1.95 -34.82
N LEU A 172 -4.58 -2.74 -35.06
CA LEU A 172 -4.73 -4.04 -34.42
C LEU A 172 -3.64 -5.02 -34.87
N LYS A 173 -3.28 -4.97 -36.16
CA LYS A 173 -2.19 -5.78 -36.73
C LYS A 173 -0.84 -5.43 -36.11
N ALA A 174 -0.54 -4.13 -35.97
CA ALA A 174 0.70 -3.67 -35.35
C ALA A 174 0.80 -4.08 -33.88
N THR A 175 -0.30 -3.95 -33.11
CA THR A 175 -0.33 -4.36 -31.70
C THR A 175 -0.13 -5.87 -31.53
N MET A 176 -0.78 -6.70 -32.36
CA MET A 176 -0.59 -8.17 -32.30
C MET A 176 0.83 -8.58 -32.72
N ALA A 177 1.39 -7.94 -33.75
CA ALA A 177 2.76 -8.18 -34.22
C ALA A 177 3.83 -7.72 -33.20
N SER A 178 3.59 -6.64 -32.46
CA SER A 178 4.51 -6.16 -31.41
C SER A 178 4.53 -7.05 -30.17
N GLN A 179 3.49 -7.89 -30.00
CA GLN A 179 3.31 -8.73 -28.83
C GLN A 179 3.56 -10.22 -29.12
N SER A 180 3.92 -10.58 -30.35
CA SER A 180 4.35 -11.92 -30.72
C SER A 180 5.83 -12.04 -30.40
N ALA A 181 6.20 -12.98 -29.53
CA ALA A 181 7.59 -13.36 -29.36
C ALA A 181 8.07 -13.96 -30.69
N VAL A 182 9.10 -13.36 -31.27
CA VAL A 182 9.90 -13.98 -32.34
C VAL A 182 10.54 -15.26 -31.80
#